data_AF-A0A955LCD2-F1
#
_entry.id   AF-A0A955LCD2-F1
#
_cell.length_a   1.000
_cell.length_b   1.000
_cell.length_c   1.000
_cell.angle_alpha   90.00
_cell.angle_beta   90.00
_cell.angle_gamma   90.00
#
_symmetry.space_group_name_H-M   'P 1'
#
loop_
_entity.id
_entity.type
_entity.pdbx_description
1 polymer ?
#
loop_
_entity_poly.entity_id
_entity_poly.type
_entity_poly.pdbx_seq_one_letter_code
_entity_poly.pdbx_strand_id
1 'polypeptide(L)'
;MSLTFLHTGDVHLGAPFKHLGSRAPEQRKQLRTTFKQVVDLAIERDVDLFLCAGDLFDSNTVSDTDVAFARTELERLEKAHIPLVLIGGTHDCLADVAVLKREGVLNDLQNVTLLTPEQPQLVFEDLGVTVSGTSNTTNKSRTSPLQDFPTEANTPLHIGMIHGSLAIPGKHAENDMPFTTEEIEATGLD
;
A
#
# COMPACT_ATOMS: atom_id res chain seq x y z
N MET A 1 11.87 -8.81 -21.97
CA MET A 1 11.52 -7.53 -21.31
C MET A 1 12.03 -7.61 -19.88
N SER A 2 12.48 -6.50 -19.32
CA SER A 2 12.80 -6.37 -17.90
C SER A 2 11.72 -5.54 -17.24
N LEU A 3 11.13 -6.01 -16.15
CA LEU A 3 10.17 -5.26 -15.36
C LEU A 3 10.93 -4.38 -14.34
N THR A 4 10.59 -3.10 -14.27
CA THR A 4 11.05 -2.16 -13.25
C THR A 4 9.84 -1.65 -12.48
N PHE A 5 9.84 -1.79 -11.16
CA PHE A 5 8.77 -1.25 -10.31
C PHE A 5 9.35 -0.47 -9.14
N LEU A 6 8.57 0.49 -8.62
CA LEU A 6 8.84 1.12 -7.34
C LEU A 6 7.91 0.51 -6.30
N HIS A 7 8.47 0.04 -5.18
CA HIS A 7 7.70 -0.44 -4.04
C HIS A 7 7.87 0.50 -2.84
N THR A 8 6.76 0.84 -2.18
CA THR A 8 6.72 1.60 -0.94
C THR A 8 5.59 1.09 -0.03
N GLY A 9 5.62 1.45 1.23
CA GLY A 9 4.54 1.27 2.21
C GLY A 9 4.74 2.27 3.35
N ASP A 10 3.85 2.28 4.34
CA ASP A 10 4.02 3.05 5.58
C ASP A 10 4.32 4.55 5.37
N VAL A 11 3.55 5.17 4.49
CA VAL A 11 3.68 6.62 4.22
C VAL A 11 3.11 7.44 5.37
N HIS A 12 2.00 7.00 5.98
CA HIS A 12 1.35 7.62 7.14
C HIS A 12 0.99 9.11 6.94
N LEU A 13 0.38 9.45 5.79
CA LEU A 13 -0.13 10.81 5.55
C LEU A 13 -1.18 11.19 6.60
N GLY A 14 -1.07 12.41 7.14
CA GLY A 14 -1.93 12.88 8.23
C GLY A 14 -1.43 12.56 9.64
N ALA A 15 -0.31 11.84 9.78
CA ALA A 15 0.29 11.54 11.08
C ALA A 15 0.49 12.80 11.94
N PRO A 16 0.00 12.83 13.19
CA PRO A 16 0.00 14.05 13.97
C PRO A 16 1.38 14.38 14.58
N PHE A 17 2.26 13.39 14.72
CA PHE A 17 3.58 13.49 15.36
C PHE A 17 3.58 14.20 16.72
N LYS A 18 2.55 13.97 17.55
CA LYS A 18 2.35 14.69 18.83
C LYS A 18 3.56 14.64 19.77
N HIS A 19 4.30 13.53 19.76
CA HIS A 19 5.51 13.33 20.57
C HIS A 19 6.66 14.30 20.22
N LEU A 20 6.62 14.93 19.04
CA LEU A 20 7.61 15.92 18.62
C LEU A 20 7.27 17.36 19.05
N GLY A 21 6.13 17.60 19.69
CA GLY A 21 5.72 18.92 20.17
C GLY A 21 5.74 19.99 19.06
N SER A 22 6.49 21.07 19.27
CA SER A 22 6.61 22.18 18.29
C SER A 22 7.23 21.78 16.95
N ARG A 23 7.92 20.63 16.87
CA ARG A 23 8.51 20.12 15.62
C ARG A 23 7.53 19.32 14.76
N ALA A 24 6.35 18.98 15.27
CA ALA A 24 5.36 18.18 14.55
C ALA A 24 4.92 18.76 13.20
N PRO A 25 4.70 20.10 13.04
CA PRO A 25 4.36 20.66 11.74
C PRO A 25 5.46 20.48 10.69
N GLU A 26 6.72 20.65 11.08
CA GLU A 26 7.85 20.46 10.16
C GLU A 26 7.98 18.99 9.76
N GLN A 27 7.79 18.06 10.70
CA GLN A 27 7.80 16.63 10.39
C GLN A 27 6.69 16.25 9.39
N ARG A 28 5.47 16.80 9.53
CA ARG A 28 4.40 16.57 8.55
C ARG A 28 4.75 17.09 7.15
N LYS A 29 5.38 18.27 7.09
CA LYS A 29 5.86 18.83 5.83
C LYS A 29 6.96 17.96 5.21
N GLN A 30 7.89 17.47 6.03
CA GLN A 30 8.95 16.57 5.60
C GLN A 30 8.36 15.27 5.05
N LEU A 31 7.40 14.64 5.75
CA LEU A 31 6.72 13.43 5.28
C LEU A 31 6.08 13.61 3.89
N ARG A 32 5.33 14.71 3.70
CA ARG A 32 4.77 15.04 2.37
C ARG A 32 5.86 15.25 1.32
N THR A 33 6.95 15.92 1.69
CA THR A 33 8.09 16.14 0.79
C THR A 33 8.74 14.82 0.38
N THR A 34 8.93 13.90 1.33
CA THR A 34 9.48 12.56 1.07
C THR A 34 8.56 11.77 0.16
N PHE A 35 7.25 11.72 0.41
CA PHE A 35 6.32 10.99 -0.46
C PHE A 35 6.31 11.57 -1.88
N LYS A 36 6.33 12.90 -2.01
CA LYS A 36 6.50 13.57 -3.30
C LYS A 36 7.78 13.12 -4.01
N GLN A 37 8.91 13.02 -3.30
CA GLN A 37 10.17 12.56 -3.87
C GLN A 37 10.13 11.09 -4.31
N VAL A 38 9.38 10.23 -3.62
CA VAL A 38 9.15 8.84 -4.04
C VAL A 38 8.38 8.81 -5.37
N VAL A 39 7.35 9.63 -5.52
CA VAL A 39 6.60 9.77 -6.77
C VAL A 39 7.46 10.40 -7.88
N ASP A 40 8.25 11.42 -7.55
CA ASP A 40 9.22 12.01 -8.48
C ASP A 40 10.19 10.95 -9.01
N LEU A 41 10.70 10.10 -8.12
CA LEU A 41 11.63 9.02 -8.48
C LEU A 41 10.98 7.98 -9.40
N ALA A 42 9.74 7.56 -9.11
CA ALA A 42 9.01 6.63 -9.97
C ALA A 42 8.87 7.19 -11.40
N ILE A 43 8.52 8.47 -11.52
CA ILE A 43 8.35 9.15 -12.81
C ILE A 43 9.70 9.36 -13.51
N GLU A 44 10.74 9.80 -12.80
CA GLU A 44 12.08 10.00 -13.36
C GLU A 44 12.67 8.70 -13.90
N ARG A 45 12.38 7.58 -13.23
CA ARG A 45 12.86 6.25 -13.61
C ARG A 45 11.98 5.53 -14.62
N ASP A 46 10.84 6.12 -15.01
CA ASP A 46 9.88 5.54 -15.95
C ASP A 46 9.54 4.09 -15.57
N VAL A 47 9.15 3.89 -14.31
CA VAL A 47 8.84 2.54 -13.79
C VAL A 47 7.56 1.99 -14.43
N ASP A 48 7.55 0.68 -14.68
CA ASP A 48 6.39 -0.02 -15.26
C ASP A 48 5.23 -0.11 -14.26
N LEU A 49 5.52 -0.20 -12.95
CA LEU A 49 4.53 -0.30 -11.88
C LEU A 49 4.95 0.50 -10.64
N PHE A 50 3.96 1.08 -9.95
CA PHE A 50 4.09 1.61 -8.59
C PHE A 50 3.31 0.73 -7.62
N LEU A 51 3.95 0.19 -6.59
CA LEU A 51 3.34 -0.68 -5.59
C LEU A 51 3.31 0.03 -4.23
N CYS A 52 2.14 0.11 -3.61
CA CYS A 52 1.95 0.66 -2.27
C CYS A 52 1.37 -0.40 -1.32
N ALA A 53 2.22 -0.93 -0.45
CA ALA A 53 1.92 -2.04 0.46
C ALA A 53 1.27 -1.61 1.78
N GLY A 54 0.28 -0.73 1.72
CA GLY A 54 -0.49 -0.30 2.90
C GLY A 54 0.05 0.93 3.61
N ASP A 55 -0.82 1.46 4.48
CA ASP A 55 -0.59 2.62 5.33
C ASP A 55 -0.14 3.86 4.54
N LEU A 56 -0.84 4.16 3.44
CA LEU A 56 -0.72 5.44 2.75
C LEU A 56 -1.16 6.58 3.66
N PHE A 57 -2.23 6.36 4.45
CA PHE A 57 -2.75 7.30 5.44
C PHE A 57 -2.56 6.77 6.87
N ASP A 58 -2.28 7.69 7.81
CA ASP A 58 -2.12 7.38 9.25
C ASP A 58 -3.46 7.04 9.93
N SER A 59 -4.60 7.29 9.29
CA SER A 59 -5.89 6.76 9.76
C SER A 59 -6.97 6.86 8.70
N ASN A 60 -8.08 6.17 8.91
CA ASN A 60 -9.32 6.39 8.15
C ASN A 60 -9.98 7.77 8.34
N THR A 61 -9.47 8.61 9.26
CA THR A 61 -10.06 9.92 9.62
C THR A 61 -9.15 11.11 9.30
N VAL A 62 -8.25 10.95 8.33
CA VAL A 62 -7.35 12.03 7.88
C VAL A 62 -8.10 13.23 7.28
N SER A 63 -7.43 14.38 7.31
CA SER A 63 -7.99 15.64 6.81
C SER A 63 -8.15 15.64 5.29
N ASP A 64 -9.08 16.45 4.79
CA ASP A 64 -9.23 16.66 3.34
C ASP A 64 -7.99 17.26 2.70
N THR A 65 -7.16 17.96 3.46
CA THR A 65 -5.87 18.47 2.97
C THR A 65 -4.88 17.33 2.71
N ASP A 66 -4.84 16.31 3.57
CA ASP A 66 -3.97 15.14 3.37
C ASP A 66 -4.47 14.28 2.21
N VAL A 67 -5.79 14.12 2.08
CA VAL A 67 -6.40 13.44 0.93
C VAL A 67 -6.14 14.18 -0.38
N ALA A 68 -6.34 15.50 -0.43
CA ALA A 68 -6.07 16.29 -1.63
C ALA A 68 -4.60 16.23 -2.04
N PHE A 69 -3.68 16.22 -1.05
CA PHE A 69 -2.26 16.02 -1.29
C PHE A 69 -1.98 14.64 -1.89
N ALA A 70 -2.48 13.56 -1.27
CA ALA A 70 -2.31 12.20 -1.79
C ALA A 70 -2.84 12.09 -3.22
N ARG A 71 -4.08 12.53 -3.46
CA ARG A 71 -4.71 12.53 -4.79
C ARG A 71 -3.85 13.25 -5.82
N THR A 72 -3.33 14.44 -5.48
CA THR A 72 -2.45 15.21 -6.38
C THR A 72 -1.24 14.38 -6.82
N GLU A 73 -0.61 13.66 -5.89
CA GLU A 73 0.57 12.85 -6.22
C GLU A 73 0.20 11.57 -7.00
N LEU A 74 -0.95 10.95 -6.73
CA LEU A 74 -1.46 9.81 -7.51
C LEU A 74 -1.83 10.22 -8.96
N GLU A 75 -2.44 11.40 -9.15
CA GLU A 75 -2.72 11.98 -10.48
C GLU A 75 -1.44 12.27 -11.28
N ARG A 76 -0.30 12.50 -10.61
CA ARG A 76 0.98 12.66 -11.31
C ARG A 76 1.47 11.35 -11.90
N LEU A 77 1.29 10.23 -11.18
CA LEU A 77 1.55 8.90 -11.72
C LEU A 77 0.63 8.59 -12.90
N GLU A 78 -0.66 8.97 -12.81
CA GLU A 78 -1.62 8.81 -13.89
C GLU A 78 -1.19 9.57 -15.16
N LYS A 79 -0.79 10.84 -15.02
CA LYS A 79 -0.28 11.65 -16.13
C LYS A 79 1.00 11.09 -16.75
N ALA A 80 1.79 10.37 -15.97
CA ALA A 80 2.98 9.66 -16.43
C ALA A 80 2.65 8.26 -17.01
N HIS A 81 1.37 7.84 -17.02
CA HIS A 81 0.92 6.50 -17.43
C HIS A 81 1.52 5.36 -16.58
N ILE A 82 1.82 5.64 -15.31
CA ILE A 82 2.34 4.65 -14.37
C ILE A 82 1.16 4.05 -13.59
N PRO A 83 0.81 2.78 -13.81
CA PRO A 83 -0.19 2.08 -13.02
C PRO A 83 0.30 1.90 -11.58
N LEU A 84 -0.63 2.02 -10.64
CA LEU A 84 -0.43 1.90 -9.22
C LEU A 84 -1.30 0.79 -8.65
N VAL A 85 -0.69 -0.15 -7.94
CA VAL A 85 -1.38 -1.17 -7.14
C VAL A 85 -1.24 -0.84 -5.67
N LEU A 86 -2.36 -0.79 -4.96
CA LEU A 86 -2.46 -0.43 -3.55
C LEU A 86 -3.16 -1.56 -2.78
N ILE A 87 -2.67 -1.85 -1.59
CA ILE A 87 -3.45 -2.51 -0.53
C ILE A 87 -3.64 -1.53 0.62
N GLY A 88 -4.72 -1.69 1.39
CA GLY A 88 -4.92 -1.02 2.67
C GLY A 88 -4.14 -1.73 3.77
N GLY A 89 -3.43 -0.95 4.57
CA GLY A 89 -2.68 -1.44 5.73
C GLY A 89 -3.53 -1.45 6.99
N THR A 90 -2.91 -1.39 8.15
CA THR A 90 -3.65 -1.39 9.43
C THR A 90 -4.28 -0.03 9.73
N HIS A 91 -3.63 1.08 9.38
CA HIS A 91 -4.10 2.44 9.67
C HIS A 91 -5.20 2.91 8.72
N ASP A 92 -5.10 2.54 7.45
CA ASP A 92 -6.06 2.86 6.38
C ASP A 92 -6.86 1.64 5.89
N CYS A 93 -7.06 0.68 6.80
CA CYS A 93 -7.82 -0.55 6.58
C CYS A 93 -9.23 -0.30 6.02
N LEU A 94 -9.76 -1.28 5.29
CA LEU A 94 -11.08 -1.27 4.67
C LEU A 94 -12.21 -1.58 5.67
N ALA A 95 -12.20 -0.88 6.81
CA ALA A 95 -13.28 -0.88 7.78
C ALA A 95 -14.54 -0.17 7.22
N ASP A 96 -15.64 -0.15 7.99
CA ASP A 96 -16.92 0.48 7.60
C ASP A 96 -16.75 1.92 7.06
N VAL A 97 -15.83 2.68 7.65
CA VAL A 97 -15.38 3.98 7.15
C VAL A 97 -13.93 3.83 6.74
N ALA A 98 -13.69 3.68 5.44
CA ALA A 98 -12.37 3.52 4.85
C ALA A 98 -11.97 4.76 4.05
N VAL A 99 -10.86 5.40 4.39
CA VAL A 99 -10.37 6.58 3.65
C VAL A 99 -10.09 6.21 2.19
N LEU A 100 -9.54 5.03 1.92
CA LEU A 100 -9.22 4.58 0.56
C LEU A 100 -10.45 4.44 -0.35
N LYS A 101 -11.65 4.26 0.23
CA LYS A 101 -12.92 4.17 -0.50
C LYS A 101 -13.70 5.49 -0.54
N ARG A 102 -13.20 6.55 0.12
CA ARG A 102 -13.88 7.84 0.18
C ARG A 102 -13.87 8.53 -1.19
N GLU A 103 -14.96 9.20 -1.52
CA GLU A 103 -15.06 10.03 -2.73
C GLU A 103 -13.90 11.03 -2.79
N GLY A 104 -13.34 11.22 -3.98
CA GLY A 104 -12.20 12.12 -4.18
C GLY A 104 -10.85 11.57 -3.70
N VAL A 105 -10.75 10.37 -3.12
CA VAL A 105 -9.45 9.75 -2.77
C VAL A 105 -8.89 9.00 -3.98
N LEU A 106 -9.34 7.77 -4.20
CA LEU A 106 -8.92 6.94 -5.33
C LEU A 106 -9.92 6.98 -6.49
N ASN A 107 -11.16 7.38 -6.19
CA ASN A 107 -12.24 7.43 -7.17
C ASN A 107 -11.86 8.30 -8.37
N ASP A 108 -12.23 7.80 -9.56
CA ASP A 108 -11.99 8.34 -10.90
C ASP A 108 -10.54 8.26 -11.41
N LEU A 109 -9.56 7.87 -10.57
CA LEU A 109 -8.19 7.61 -11.02
C LEU A 109 -8.15 6.27 -11.76
N GLN A 110 -7.80 6.30 -13.04
CA GLN A 110 -7.75 5.10 -13.89
C GLN A 110 -6.47 4.30 -13.70
N ASN A 111 -5.41 4.93 -13.19
CA ASN A 111 -4.15 4.26 -12.93
C ASN A 111 -4.10 3.54 -11.59
N VAL A 112 -5.07 3.72 -10.68
CA VAL A 112 -5.04 3.12 -9.34
C VAL A 112 -5.93 1.90 -9.27
N THR A 113 -5.37 0.77 -8.85
CA THR A 113 -6.15 -0.41 -8.42
C THR A 113 -5.91 -0.69 -6.94
N LEU A 114 -6.98 -0.64 -6.15
CA LEU A 114 -6.99 -1.11 -4.76
C LEU A 114 -7.37 -2.59 -4.73
N LEU A 115 -6.46 -3.45 -4.30
CA LEU A 115 -6.77 -4.88 -4.13
C LEU A 115 -7.52 -5.10 -2.81
N THR A 116 -8.64 -5.80 -2.87
CA THR A 116 -9.51 -6.08 -1.71
C THR A 116 -9.67 -7.58 -1.51
N PRO A 117 -10.21 -8.05 -0.38
CA PRO A 117 -10.52 -9.49 -0.22
C PRO A 117 -11.39 -10.06 -1.35
N GLU A 118 -12.27 -9.25 -1.94
CA GLU A 118 -13.14 -9.64 -3.06
C GLU A 118 -12.43 -9.63 -4.42
N GLN A 119 -11.36 -8.82 -4.55
CA GLN A 119 -10.56 -8.71 -5.77
C GLN A 119 -9.06 -8.67 -5.38
N PRO A 120 -8.48 -9.82 -5.00
CA PRO A 120 -7.16 -9.86 -4.36
C PRO A 120 -6.02 -10.02 -5.36
N GLN A 121 -6.29 -9.88 -6.67
CA GLN A 121 -5.30 -10.04 -7.74
C GLN A 121 -5.57 -9.07 -8.89
N LEU A 122 -4.50 -8.62 -9.53
CA LEU A 122 -4.51 -7.88 -10.79
C LEU A 122 -3.44 -8.44 -11.73
N VAL A 123 -3.80 -8.64 -12.99
CA VAL A 123 -2.89 -9.17 -14.03
C VAL A 123 -2.55 -8.05 -15.01
N PHE A 124 -1.26 -7.83 -15.24
CA PHE A 124 -0.73 -6.98 -16.30
C PHE A 124 -0.17 -7.86 -17.40
N GLU A 125 -1.01 -8.24 -18.37
CA GLU A 125 -0.65 -9.17 -19.45
C GLU A 125 0.56 -8.67 -20.26
N ASP A 126 0.58 -7.38 -20.62
CA ASP A 126 1.65 -6.77 -21.40
C ASP A 126 3.01 -6.76 -20.67
N LEU A 127 2.97 -6.74 -19.33
CA LEU A 127 4.15 -6.78 -18.46
C LEU A 127 4.53 -8.20 -18.03
N GLY A 128 3.67 -9.19 -18.28
CA GLY A 128 3.87 -10.57 -17.83
C GLY A 128 3.97 -10.70 -16.31
N VAL A 129 3.20 -9.90 -15.56
CA VAL A 129 3.19 -9.92 -14.09
C VAL A 129 1.79 -9.97 -13.51
N THR A 130 1.61 -10.78 -12.48
CA THR A 130 0.44 -10.80 -11.61
C THR A 130 0.83 -10.18 -10.28
N VAL A 131 0.01 -9.26 -9.77
CA VAL A 131 0.14 -8.71 -8.42
C VAL A 131 -1.00 -9.25 -7.58
N SER A 132 -0.67 -10.05 -6.57
CA SER A 132 -1.59 -10.52 -5.52
C SER A 132 -1.47 -9.63 -4.30
N GLY A 133 -2.58 -9.38 -3.61
CA GLY A 133 -2.56 -8.72 -2.32
C GLY A 133 -3.96 -8.56 -1.76
N THR A 134 -4.06 -8.51 -0.44
CA THR A 134 -5.34 -8.33 0.24
C THR A 134 -5.22 -7.19 1.23
N SER A 135 -6.07 -6.18 1.08
CA SER A 135 -6.20 -5.11 2.06
C SER A 135 -6.70 -5.64 3.40
N ASN A 136 -6.13 -5.15 4.50
CA ASN A 136 -6.66 -5.40 5.84
C ASN A 136 -8.06 -4.77 5.98
N THR A 137 -8.99 -5.46 6.63
CA THR A 137 -10.36 -4.97 6.91
C THR A 137 -10.53 -4.46 8.34
N THR A 138 -9.53 -4.68 9.19
CA THR A 138 -9.44 -4.17 10.56
C THR A 138 -8.06 -3.58 10.80
N ASN A 139 -7.93 -2.75 11.83
CA ASN A 139 -6.63 -2.18 12.20
C ASN A 139 -5.77 -3.11 13.08
N LYS A 140 -6.36 -4.21 13.56
CA LYS A 140 -5.71 -5.20 14.42
C LYS A 140 -6.33 -6.57 14.16
N SER A 141 -5.50 -7.58 14.04
CA SER A 141 -5.92 -8.98 13.99
C SER A 141 -4.83 -9.89 14.51
N ARG A 142 -5.25 -11.02 15.07
CA ARG A 142 -4.35 -12.15 15.36
C ARG A 142 -4.24 -13.12 14.17
N THR A 143 -5.03 -12.89 13.13
CA THR A 143 -5.04 -13.68 11.91
C THR A 143 -3.96 -13.17 10.97
N SER A 144 -3.23 -14.09 10.38
CA SER A 144 -2.23 -13.80 9.36
C SER A 144 -2.88 -13.21 8.10
N PRO A 145 -2.30 -12.16 7.50
CA PRO A 145 -2.73 -11.65 6.20
C PRO A 145 -2.44 -12.62 5.05
N LEU A 146 -1.66 -13.68 5.31
CA LEU A 146 -1.40 -14.76 4.35
C LEU A 146 -2.45 -15.88 4.41
N GLN A 147 -3.40 -15.83 5.36
CA GLN A 147 -4.52 -16.77 5.38
C GLN A 147 -5.34 -16.62 4.09
N ASP A 148 -5.49 -17.73 3.35
CA ASP A 148 -6.19 -17.80 2.06
C ASP A 148 -5.62 -16.84 0.99
N PHE A 149 -4.33 -16.50 1.09
CA PHE A 149 -3.66 -15.63 0.12
C PHE A 149 -3.67 -16.27 -1.28
N PRO A 150 -3.93 -15.51 -2.35
CA PRO A 150 -4.00 -16.07 -3.68
C PRO A 150 -2.59 -16.33 -4.24
N THR A 151 -2.24 -17.61 -4.37
CA THR A 151 -0.92 -18.11 -4.79
C THR A 151 -0.85 -18.50 -6.27
N GLU A 152 -1.99 -18.61 -6.95
CA GLU A 152 -2.02 -18.98 -8.37
C GLU A 152 -1.77 -17.75 -9.25
N ALA A 153 -0.83 -17.85 -10.18
CA ALA A 153 -0.59 -16.85 -11.22
C ALA A 153 -0.27 -17.49 -12.57
N ASN A 154 -0.85 -16.96 -13.63
CA ASN A 154 -0.65 -17.45 -15.01
C ASN A 154 0.36 -16.60 -15.78
N THR A 155 1.22 -15.84 -15.08
CA THR A 155 2.21 -14.93 -15.65
C THR A 155 3.63 -15.34 -15.28
N PRO A 156 4.65 -14.97 -16.07
CA PRO A 156 6.06 -15.27 -15.75
C PRO A 156 6.55 -14.73 -14.41
N LEU A 157 6.02 -13.59 -13.94
CA LEU A 157 6.31 -13.03 -12.63
C LEU A 157 5.04 -12.95 -11.78
N HIS A 158 5.18 -13.20 -10.48
CA HIS A 158 4.12 -13.04 -9.49
C HIS A 158 4.66 -12.26 -8.30
N ILE A 159 4.05 -11.11 -7.99
CA ILE A 159 4.40 -10.26 -6.86
C ILE A 159 3.30 -10.38 -5.80
N GLY A 160 3.66 -10.76 -4.57
CA GLY A 160 2.78 -10.73 -3.42
C GLY A 160 2.90 -9.43 -2.63
N MET A 161 1.77 -8.86 -2.22
CA MET A 161 1.70 -7.70 -1.33
C MET A 161 0.86 -8.02 -0.10
N ILE A 162 1.47 -7.91 1.08
CA ILE A 162 0.81 -8.00 2.37
C ILE A 162 1.21 -6.83 3.25
N HIS A 163 0.37 -6.53 4.25
CA HIS A 163 0.69 -5.54 5.27
C HIS A 163 0.43 -6.13 6.66
N GLY A 164 1.50 -6.35 7.41
CA GLY A 164 1.47 -6.93 8.75
C GLY A 164 2.87 -7.11 9.32
N SER A 165 2.97 -7.80 10.46
CA SER A 165 4.24 -8.01 11.15
C SER A 165 4.73 -9.46 11.05
N LEU A 166 5.99 -9.63 10.67
CA LEU A 166 6.66 -10.92 10.78
C LEU A 166 6.72 -11.35 12.26
N ALA A 167 6.24 -12.55 12.56
CA ALA A 167 6.08 -13.10 13.91
C ALA A 167 7.41 -13.53 14.53
N ILE A 168 8.30 -12.55 14.76
CA ILE A 168 9.61 -12.79 15.40
C ILE A 168 9.40 -12.98 16.91
N PRO A 169 9.82 -14.11 17.51
CA PRO A 169 9.62 -14.37 18.93
C PRO A 169 10.08 -13.22 19.84
N GLY A 170 9.17 -12.72 20.68
CA GLY A 170 9.43 -11.61 21.62
C GLY A 170 9.57 -10.22 20.99
N LYS A 171 9.35 -10.09 19.68
CA LYS A 171 9.49 -8.81 18.94
C LYS A 171 8.26 -8.43 18.11
N HIS A 172 7.16 -9.18 18.21
CA HIS A 172 5.91 -8.86 17.54
C HIS A 172 4.79 -8.66 18.56
N ALA A 173 3.81 -7.82 18.22
CA ALA A 173 2.54 -7.79 18.92
C ALA A 173 1.63 -8.88 18.35
N GLU A 174 0.96 -9.64 19.22
CA GLU A 174 0.11 -10.75 18.79
C GLU A 174 -1.06 -10.31 17.88
N ASN A 175 -1.47 -9.04 17.94
CA ASN A 175 -2.63 -8.50 17.24
C ASN A 175 -2.26 -7.54 16.10
N ASP A 176 -1.05 -7.68 15.56
CA ASP A 176 -0.51 -6.83 14.50
C ASP A 176 -0.35 -7.60 13.19
N MET A 177 -1.42 -8.32 12.80
CA MET A 177 -1.47 -9.12 11.56
C MET A 177 -0.26 -10.07 11.46
N PRO A 178 -0.01 -10.92 12.47
CA PRO A 178 1.22 -11.71 12.54
C PRO A 178 1.26 -12.76 11.42
N PHE A 179 2.39 -12.86 10.72
CA PHE A 179 2.67 -13.94 9.76
C PHE A 179 4.06 -14.53 9.97
N THR A 180 4.30 -15.77 9.55
CA THR A 180 5.61 -16.43 9.68
C THR A 180 6.34 -16.56 8.35
N THR A 181 7.65 -16.84 8.40
CA THR A 181 8.44 -17.16 7.20
C THR A 181 7.94 -18.43 6.53
N GLU A 182 7.46 -19.42 7.29
CA GLU A 182 6.88 -20.65 6.75
C GLU A 182 5.58 -20.39 5.98
N GLU A 183 4.77 -19.42 6.42
CA GLU A 183 3.58 -18.99 5.66
C GLU A 183 3.97 -18.32 4.34
N ILE A 184 5.02 -17.49 4.32
CA ILE A 184 5.55 -16.90 3.08
C ILE A 184 6.02 -18.01 2.14
N GLU A 185 6.86 -18.93 2.63
CA GLU A 185 7.37 -20.06 1.84
C GLU A 185 6.23 -20.93 1.28
N ALA A 186 5.17 -21.15 2.06
CA ALA A 186 4.00 -21.92 1.63
C ALA A 186 3.22 -21.26 0.48
N THR A 187 3.35 -19.95 0.29
CA THR A 187 2.77 -19.25 -0.88
C THR A 187 3.54 -19.49 -2.17
N GLY A 188 4.80 -19.93 -2.09
CA GLY A 188 5.71 -19.99 -3.24
C GLY A 188 6.22 -18.62 -3.72
N LEU A 189 5.93 -17.56 -2.96
CA LEU A 189 6.38 -16.19 -3.20
C LEU A 189 7.57 -15.84 -2.30
N ASP A 190 8.29 -14.78 -2.67
CA ASP A 190 9.45 -14.22 -1.96
C ASP A 190 9.21 -12.80 -1.41
#